data_AF-A0A7V3X6R4-F1
#
_entry.id   AF-A0A7V3X6R4-F1
#
_cell.length_a   1.000
_cell.length_b   1.000
_cell.length_c   1.000
_cell.angle_alpha   90.00
_cell.angle_beta   90.00
_cell.angle_gamma   90.00
#
_symmetry.space_group_name_H-M   'P 1'
#
loop_
_entity.id
_entity.type
_entity.pdbx_description
1 polymer ?
#
loop_
_entity_poly.entity_id
_entity_poly.type
_entity_poly.pdbx_seq_one_letter_code
_entity_poly.pdbx_strand_id
1 'polypeptide(L)'
;MPRPLNCGGTEPFWGLSIGNQTAQFEIMGNPALTFTPVWEDIPIGMQAVSYAIKMQGSNEDITAIISRNQCSDGMSESVYGFGIDLIISGQSGNQYYTGCCSLN
;
A
#
# COMPACT_ATOMS: atom_id res chain seq x y z
N MET A 1 9.79 -3.64 -6.32
CA MET A 1 9.11 -2.36 -6.64
C MET A 1 9.98 -1.17 -6.23
N PRO A 2 9.75 0.05 -6.74
CA PRO A 2 10.43 1.25 -6.24
C PRO A 2 10.22 1.45 -4.73
N ARG A 3 11.28 1.82 -4.02
CA ARG A 3 11.29 2.10 -2.58
C ARG A 3 12.20 3.33 -2.31
N PRO A 4 11.94 4.12 -1.25
CA PRO A 4 10.77 4.08 -0.38
C PRO A 4 9.48 4.43 -1.13
N LEU A 5 8.35 3.90 -0.65
CA LEU A 5 7.04 4.18 -1.22
C LEU A 5 6.08 4.58 -0.11
N ASN A 6 5.47 5.75 -0.22
CA ASN A 6 4.46 6.23 0.72
C ASN A 6 3.12 6.29 0.01
N CYS A 7 2.14 5.58 0.54
CA CYS A 7 0.79 5.47 0.00
C CYS A 7 -0.24 6.01 0.99
N GLY A 8 -1.37 6.48 0.51
CA GLY A 8 -2.47 6.89 1.38
C GLY A 8 -3.78 7.12 0.64
N GLY A 9 -4.86 7.24 1.41
CA GLY A 9 -6.20 7.52 0.93
C GLY A 9 -6.93 8.51 1.84
N THR A 10 -7.93 9.17 1.29
CA THR A 10 -8.55 10.35 1.90
C THR A 10 -9.64 10.02 2.91
N GLU A 11 -10.46 8.97 2.75
CA GLU A 11 -11.45 8.60 3.78
C GLU A 11 -11.70 7.07 3.85
N PRO A 12 -11.54 6.42 5.02
CA PRO A 12 -10.89 6.98 6.21
C PRO A 12 -9.45 7.41 5.89
N PHE A 13 -8.94 8.45 6.55
CA PHE A 13 -7.54 8.85 6.34
C PHE A 13 -6.60 7.73 6.81
N TRP A 14 -5.84 7.18 5.87
CA TRP A 14 -4.87 6.12 6.13
C TRP A 14 -3.57 6.36 5.36
N GLY A 15 -2.48 5.81 5.88
CA GLY A 15 -1.16 5.85 5.29
C GLY A 15 -0.46 4.49 5.35
N LEU A 16 0.35 4.18 4.35
CA LEU A 16 1.23 3.03 4.31
C LEU A 16 2.61 3.46 3.81
N SER A 17 3.60 3.39 4.70
CA SER A 17 5.00 3.71 4.40
C SER A 17 5.76 2.40 4.22
N ILE A 18 6.22 2.10 3.01
CA ILE A 18 6.93 0.86 2.67
C ILE A 18 8.42 1.15 2.47
N GLY A 19 9.23 0.71 3.44
CA GLY A 19 10.68 0.74 3.39
C GLY A 19 11.29 -0.55 2.82
N ASN A 20 12.60 -0.71 3.01
CA ASN A 20 13.34 -1.89 2.54
C ASN A 20 13.12 -3.13 3.41
N GLN A 21 12.92 -2.94 4.72
CA GLN A 21 12.86 -4.03 5.71
C GLN A 21 11.53 -4.05 6.47
N THR A 22 10.87 -2.91 6.57
CA THR A 22 9.62 -2.74 7.32
C THR A 22 8.65 -1.89 6.55
N ALA A 23 7.37 -2.06 6.88
CA ALA A 23 6.30 -1.15 6.49
C ALA A 23 5.51 -0.71 7.71
N GLN A 24 5.02 0.52 7.70
CA GLN A 24 4.13 1.06 8.73
C GLN A 24 2.79 1.44 8.11
N PHE A 25 1.72 0.92 8.68
CA PHE A 25 0.35 1.32 8.36
C PHE A 25 -0.20 2.20 9.48
N GLU A 26 -0.80 3.32 9.10
CA GLU A 26 -1.42 4.28 10.00
C GLU A 26 -2.85 4.53 9.56
N ILE A 27 -3.77 4.58 10.52
CA ILE A 27 -5.15 5.01 10.30
C ILE A 27 -5.52 5.96 11.43
N MET A 28 -6.21 7.05 11.09
CA MET A 28 -6.53 8.09 12.06
C MET A 28 -7.25 7.51 13.29
N GLY A 29 -6.74 7.86 14.48
CA GLY A 29 -7.30 7.42 15.75
C GLY A 29 -6.84 6.05 16.24
N ASN A 30 -5.92 5.37 15.53
CA ASN A 30 -5.37 4.07 15.95
C ASN A 30 -3.83 4.10 16.03
N PRO A 31 -3.21 3.23 16.84
CA PRO A 31 -1.76 3.05 16.83
C PRO A 31 -1.26 2.55 15.47
N ALA A 32 -0.06 2.98 15.08
CA ALA A 32 0.60 2.47 13.88
C ALA A 32 0.88 0.97 13.97
N LEU A 33 0.60 0.25 12.90
CA LEU A 33 0.87 -1.18 12.77
C LEU A 33 2.16 -1.38 11.96
N THR A 34 3.03 -2.27 12.43
CA THR A 34 4.29 -2.59 11.75
C THR A 34 4.20 -3.94 11.07
N PHE A 35 4.67 -3.99 9.83
CA PHE A 35 4.72 -5.20 9.01
C PHE A 35 6.12 -5.40 8.44
N THR A 36 6.44 -6.64 8.09
CA THR A 36 7.67 -7.02 7.41
C THR A 36 7.33 -7.57 6.03
N PRO A 37 7.91 -7.07 4.93
CA PRO A 37 7.78 -7.68 3.61
C PRO A 37 8.29 -9.13 3.62
N VAL A 38 7.45 -10.06 3.17
CA VAL A 38 7.77 -11.49 3.12
C VAL A 38 7.77 -12.05 1.69
N TRP A 39 7.13 -11.34 0.76
CA TRP A 39 7.10 -11.72 -0.65
C TRP A 39 6.82 -10.49 -1.52
N GLU A 40 7.44 -10.46 -2.70
CA GLU A 40 7.17 -9.49 -3.75
C GLU A 40 7.30 -10.14 -5.12
N ASP A 41 6.53 -9.65 -6.09
CA ASP A 41 6.59 -10.14 -7.46
C ASP A 41 6.07 -9.10 -8.47
N ILE A 42 6.24 -9.42 -9.75
CA ILE A 42 5.68 -8.72 -10.90
C ILE A 42 4.59 -9.57 -11.57
N PRO A 43 3.67 -8.96 -12.35
CA PRO A 43 2.67 -9.71 -13.09
C PRO A 43 3.27 -10.72 -14.08
N ILE A 44 2.67 -11.91 -14.15
CA ILE A 44 2.93 -12.87 -15.23
C ILE A 44 2.01 -12.52 -16.41
N GLY A 45 2.56 -12.51 -17.62
CA GLY A 45 1.78 -12.36 -18.86
C GLY A 45 1.61 -10.93 -19.38
N MET A 46 2.18 -9.91 -18.72
CA MET A 46 2.28 -8.54 -19.23
C MET A 46 3.60 -7.88 -18.78
N GLN A 47 3.97 -6.77 -19.43
CA GLN A 47 5.11 -5.95 -19.00
C GLN A 47 4.87 -5.41 -17.58
N ALA A 48 5.92 -5.27 -16.77
CA ALA A 48 5.84 -4.93 -15.34
C ALA A 48 5.31 -3.51 -15.06
N VAL A 49 3.99 -3.32 -15.24
CA VAL A 49 3.24 -2.09 -14.96
C VAL A 49 2.72 -2.06 -13.53
N SER A 50 2.82 -3.17 -12.80
CA SER A 50 2.43 -3.25 -11.40
C SER A 50 3.38 -4.17 -10.62
N TYR A 51 3.20 -4.17 -9.31
CA TYR A 51 3.94 -4.96 -8.34
C TYR A 51 2.95 -5.57 -7.35
N ALA A 52 3.18 -6.82 -6.96
CA ALA A 52 2.47 -7.45 -5.86
C ALA A 52 3.40 -7.54 -4.65
N ILE A 53 2.88 -7.30 -3.46
CA ILE A 53 3.63 -7.42 -2.21
C ILE A 53 2.77 -8.06 -1.12
N LYS A 54 3.37 -8.97 -0.36
CA LYS A 54 2.80 -9.48 0.90
C LYS A 54 3.69 -9.06 2.06
N MET A 55 3.06 -8.55 3.12
CA MET A 55 3.74 -8.13 4.35
C MET A 55 3.04 -8.78 5.54
N GLN A 56 3.83 -9.24 6.51
CA GLN A 56 3.34 -9.95 7.68
C GLN A 56 3.49 -9.08 8.93
N GLY A 57 2.41 -8.95 9.71
CA GLY A 57 2.38 -8.28 11.01
C GLY A 57 2.17 -9.29 12.14
N SER A 58 1.94 -8.80 13.36
CA SER A 58 1.73 -9.67 14.52
C SER A 58 0.36 -10.36 14.52
N ASN A 59 -0.70 -9.64 14.14
CA ASN A 59 -2.09 -10.13 14.15
C ASN A 59 -2.81 -9.99 12.79
N GLU A 60 -2.18 -9.30 11.85
CA GLU A 60 -2.73 -8.93 10.56
C GLU A 60 -1.64 -9.06 9.49
N ASP A 61 -2.04 -9.39 8.27
CA ASP A 61 -1.21 -9.45 7.08
C ASP A 61 -1.71 -8.42 6.06
N ILE A 62 -0.80 -7.86 5.27
CA ILE A 62 -1.13 -7.03 4.12
C ILE A 62 -0.84 -7.79 2.83
N THR A 63 -1.79 -7.76 1.90
CA THR A 63 -1.56 -8.05 0.48
C THR A 63 -1.87 -6.80 -0.32
N ALA A 64 -0.94 -6.32 -1.13
CA ALA A 64 -1.14 -5.12 -1.92
C ALA A 64 -0.69 -5.29 -3.38
N ILE A 65 -1.41 -4.62 -4.27
CA ILE A 65 -1.06 -4.43 -5.68
C ILE A 65 -0.78 -2.94 -5.89
N ILE A 66 0.40 -2.62 -6.37
CA ILE A 66 0.84 -1.26 -6.66
C ILE A 66 1.01 -1.13 -8.16
N SER A 67 0.20 -0.29 -8.79
CA SER A 67 0.19 -0.10 -10.25
C SER A 67 0.77 1.26 -10.62
N ARG A 68 1.46 1.34 -11.76
CA ARG A 68 1.86 2.61 -12.38
C ARG A 68 0.65 3.16 -13.12
N ASN A 69 0.01 4.17 -12.55
CA ASN A 69 -1.08 4.89 -13.18
C ASN A 69 -1.09 6.34 -12.70
N GLN A 70 -1.76 7.21 -13.47
CA GLN A 70 -2.12 8.53 -12.96
C GLN A 70 -3.17 8.34 -11.87
N CYS A 71 -2.78 8.57 -10.63
CA CYS A 71 -3.68 8.48 -9.48
C CYS A 71 -3.95 9.88 -8.95
N SER A 72 -5.23 10.18 -8.70
CA SER A 72 -5.68 11.39 -8.04
C SER A 72 -6.57 10.97 -6.88
N ASP A 73 -6.41 11.64 -5.75
CA ASP A 73 -7.26 11.50 -4.56
C ASP A 73 -8.61 12.24 -4.72
N GLY A 74 -8.87 12.82 -5.89
CA GLY A 74 -10.09 13.59 -6.19
C GLY A 74 -10.16 14.96 -5.50
N MET A 75 -9.13 15.30 -4.70
CA MET A 75 -9.10 16.47 -3.83
C MET A 75 -7.92 17.41 -4.16
N SER A 76 -6.90 16.90 -4.86
CA SER A 76 -5.72 17.64 -5.29
C SER A 76 -5.48 17.59 -6.80
N GLU A 77 -4.82 18.62 -7.35
CA GLU A 77 -4.33 18.64 -8.75
C GLU A 77 -3.10 17.72 -8.96
N SER A 78 -2.65 17.02 -7.92
CA SER A 78 -1.46 16.19 -7.96
C SER A 78 -1.76 14.85 -8.63
N VAL A 79 -1.08 14.60 -9.76
CA VAL A 79 -1.07 13.32 -10.43
C VAL A 79 0.06 12.47 -9.86
N TYR A 80 -0.28 11.53 -9.00
CA TYR A 80 0.66 10.55 -8.48
C TYR A 80 0.98 9.51 -9.56
N GLY A 81 2.22 9.03 -9.60
CA GLY A 81 2.68 8.05 -10.60
C GLY A 81 2.30 6.60 -10.28
N PHE A 82 1.66 6.37 -9.13
CA PHE A 82 1.28 5.05 -8.66
C PHE A 82 -0.06 5.06 -7.91
N GLY A 83 -0.82 3.99 -8.07
CA GLY A 83 -2.03 3.66 -7.31
C GLY A 83 -1.83 2.35 -6.55
N ILE A 84 -2.59 2.17 -5.47
CA ILE A 84 -2.52 0.99 -4.63
C ILE A 84 -3.91 0.44 -4.33
N ASP A 85 -4.00 -0.88 -4.39
CA ASP A 85 -5.08 -1.69 -3.84
C ASP A 85 -4.48 -2.54 -2.72
N LEU A 86 -4.87 -2.32 -1.46
CA LEU A 86 -4.41 -3.14 -0.35
C LEU A 86 -5.55 -3.82 0.39
N ILE A 87 -5.28 -5.05 0.82
CA ILE A 87 -6.14 -5.83 1.70
C ILE A 87 -5.35 -6.08 2.98
N ILE A 88 -5.90 -5.65 4.11
CA ILE A 88 -5.46 -6.03 5.44
C ILE A 88 -6.35 -7.18 5.90
N SER A 89 -5.76 -8.33 6.19
CA SER A 89 -6.46 -9.55 6.62
C SER A 89 -5.96 -9.98 7.99
N GLY A 90 -6.87 -10.23 8.93
CA GLY A 90 -6.50 -10.72 10.25
C GLY A 90 -7.69 -10.93 11.18
N GLN A 91 -7.47 -10.74 12.48
CA GLN A 91 -8.50 -10.94 13.51
C GLN A 91 -9.71 -10.02 13.34
N SER A 92 -9.50 -8.82 12.80
CA SER A 92 -10.52 -7.80 12.54
C SER A 92 -11.35 -8.08 11.27
N GLY A 93 -11.08 -9.21 10.58
CA GLY A 93 -11.64 -9.52 9.26
C GLY A 93 -10.76 -8.99 8.12
N ASN A 94 -11.34 -8.87 6.93
CA ASN A 94 -10.67 -8.33 5.76
C ASN A 94 -11.12 -6.88 5.54
N GLN A 95 -10.16 -5.97 5.45
CA GLN A 95 -10.37 -4.57 5.12
C GLN A 95 -9.68 -4.26 3.81
N TYR A 96 -10.40 -3.61 2.89
CA TYR A 96 -9.87 -3.21 1.60
C TYR A 96 -9.74 -1.69 1.54
N TYR A 97 -8.56 -1.23 1.17
CA TYR A 97 -8.21 0.17 1.03
C TYR A 97 -7.66 0.41 -0.37
N THR A 98 -7.98 1.57 -0.93
CA THR A 98 -7.43 2.04 -2.20
C THR A 98 -6.90 3.46 -2.04
N GLY A 99 -5.88 3.82 -2.80
CA GLY A 99 -5.21 5.11 -2.65
C GLY A 99 -4.13 5.36 -3.68
N CYS A 100 -3.38 6.44 -3.49
CA CYS A 100 -2.28 6.85 -4.34
C CYS A 100 -0.93 6.70 -3.61
N CYS A 101 0.14 6.48 -4.37
CA CYS A 101 1.49 6.37 -3.83
C CYS A 101 2.49 7.33 -4.50
N SER A 102 3.51 7.70 -3.74
CA SER A 102 4.64 8.54 -4.17
C SER A 102 5.97 7.98 -3.68
N LEU A 103 7.05 8.32 -4.39
CA LEU A 103 8.42 8.09 -3.96
C LEU A 103 8.82 9.27 -3.07
N ASN A 104 9.09 9.02 -1.78
CA ASN A 104 9.52 10.03 -0.81
C ASN A 104 10.45 9.39 0.22
#